data_AF-A0A1B8H7J0-F1
#
_entry.id   AF-A0A1B8H7J0-F1
#
_cell.length_a   1.000
_cell.length_b   1.000
_cell.length_c   1.000
_cell.angle_alpha   90.00
_cell.angle_beta   90.00
_cell.angle_gamma   90.00
#
_symmetry.space_group_name_H-M   'P 1'
#
loop_
_entity.id
_entity.type
_entity.pdbx_description
1 polymer ?
#
loop_
_entity_poly.entity_id
_entity_poly.type
_entity_poly.pdbx_seq_one_letter_code
_entity_poly.pdbx_strand_id
1 'polypeptide(L)'
;MTDRDKAIAKVQKLMSLAENAGNENEAANAFAKARLFMKKHALSLSDIYASESDMPPAVQPEKQPVKYPPKPMTAEERHREMGRQKQQEEQRLRELQALVAQQRQRELQRQREQQALRELEKRQAIKKQQQQMPQEQENQPDPVRSEPEISAQPVLPQQPVTAQQAPDFSRDTTPPESGMRQLIISKMKNILVKRNIPLVLIAAVMIFFVIYIVYLQ
;
A
#
# COMPACT_ATOMS: atom_id res chain seq x y z
N MET A 1 -39.21 -13.09 34.30
CA MET A 1 -37.85 -13.06 33.71
C MET A 1 -37.26 -11.69 33.91
N THR A 2 -36.20 -11.61 34.72
CA THR A 2 -35.43 -10.37 34.90
C THR A 2 -34.66 -10.03 33.62
N ASP A 3 -34.25 -8.78 33.45
CA ASP A 3 -33.42 -8.39 32.30
C ASP A 3 -32.04 -9.06 32.33
N ARG A 4 -31.58 -9.49 33.50
CA ARG A 4 -30.37 -10.32 33.67
C ARG A 4 -30.59 -11.73 33.10
N ASP A 5 -31.74 -12.37 33.36
CA ASP A 5 -32.06 -13.71 32.83
C ASP A 5 -32.16 -13.70 31.30
N LYS A 6 -32.82 -12.68 30.74
CA LYS A 6 -32.89 -12.48 29.29
C LYS A 6 -31.49 -12.31 28.69
N ALA A 7 -30.61 -11.63 29.42
CA ALA A 7 -29.26 -11.41 28.98
C ALA A 7 -28.42 -12.69 28.99
N ILE A 8 -28.55 -13.51 30.03
CA ILE A 8 -27.93 -14.84 30.13
C ILE A 8 -28.39 -15.73 28.97
N ALA A 9 -29.70 -15.83 28.74
CA ALA A 9 -30.25 -16.64 27.63
C ALA A 9 -29.73 -16.20 26.26
N LYS A 10 -29.53 -14.89 26.06
CA LYS A 10 -28.97 -14.35 24.81
C LYS A 10 -27.49 -14.67 24.64
N VAL A 11 -26.70 -14.67 25.71
CA VAL A 11 -25.30 -15.09 25.66
C VAL A 11 -25.19 -16.59 25.38
N GLN A 12 -25.98 -17.43 26.07
CA GLN A 12 -26.04 -18.87 25.82
C GLN A 12 -26.39 -19.15 24.36
N LYS A 13 -27.41 -18.48 23.81
CA LYS A 13 -27.78 -18.61 22.40
C LYS A 13 -26.64 -18.23 21.44
N LEU A 14 -25.86 -17.18 21.75
CA LEU A 14 -24.72 -16.78 20.94
C LEU A 14 -23.56 -17.78 21.04
N MET A 15 -23.35 -18.39 22.21
CA MET A 15 -22.37 -19.46 22.40
C MET A 15 -22.75 -20.72 21.62
N SER A 16 -24.01 -21.16 21.71
CA SER A 16 -24.50 -22.29 20.91
C SER A 16 -24.45 -22.01 19.41
N LEU A 17 -24.67 -20.76 18.99
CA LEU A 17 -24.52 -20.37 17.58
C LEU A 17 -23.06 -20.44 17.13
N ALA A 18 -22.12 -20.08 18.00
CA ALA A 18 -20.70 -20.17 17.70
C ALA A 18 -20.23 -21.62 17.59
N GLU A 19 -20.73 -22.51 18.46
CA GLU A 19 -20.43 -23.94 18.43
C GLU A 19 -21.00 -24.65 17.19
N ASN A 20 -22.19 -24.24 16.75
CA ASN A 20 -22.86 -24.80 15.58
C ASN A 20 -22.47 -24.13 14.25
N ALA A 21 -21.58 -23.13 14.28
CA ALA A 21 -21.17 -22.40 13.10
C ALA A 21 -20.33 -23.30 12.17
N GLY A 22 -20.63 -23.25 10.86
CA GLY A 22 -19.89 -24.00 9.85
C GLY A 22 -18.58 -23.34 9.39
N ASN A 23 -18.26 -22.17 9.93
CA ASN A 23 -17.13 -21.33 9.53
C ASN A 23 -16.52 -20.62 10.74
N GLU A 24 -15.19 -20.59 10.82
CA GLU A 24 -14.43 -19.94 11.89
C GLU A 24 -14.77 -18.44 12.02
N ASN A 25 -15.02 -17.76 10.90
CA ASN A 25 -15.39 -16.34 10.91
C ASN A 25 -16.77 -16.10 11.55
N GLU A 26 -17.71 -17.03 11.36
CA GLU A 26 -19.05 -16.95 11.95
C GLU A 26 -19.00 -17.25 13.45
N ALA A 27 -18.21 -18.26 13.85
CA ALA A 27 -17.95 -18.58 15.25
C ALA A 27 -17.32 -17.38 15.98
N ALA A 28 -16.27 -16.79 15.39
CA ALA A 28 -15.59 -15.63 15.96
C ALA A 28 -16.53 -14.42 16.14
N ASN A 29 -17.41 -14.16 15.16
CA ASN A 29 -18.39 -13.09 15.24
C ASN A 29 -19.43 -13.35 16.34
N ALA A 30 -19.92 -14.58 16.46
CA ALA A 30 -20.85 -14.98 17.51
C ALA A 30 -20.22 -14.87 18.91
N PHE A 31 -18.96 -15.30 19.08
CA PHE A 31 -18.20 -15.11 20.33
C PHE A 31 -17.93 -13.64 20.64
N ALA A 32 -17.58 -12.83 19.65
CA ALA A 32 -17.36 -11.40 19.83
C ALA A 32 -18.65 -10.70 20.31
N LYS A 33 -19.80 -11.05 19.72
CA LYS A 33 -21.12 -10.58 20.16
C LYS A 33 -21.45 -11.05 21.57
N ALA A 34 -21.20 -12.33 21.89
CA ALA A 34 -21.41 -12.88 23.23
C ALA A 34 -20.60 -12.11 24.27
N ARG A 35 -19.30 -11.92 24.04
CA ARG A 35 -18.39 -11.21 24.93
C ARG A 35 -18.78 -9.74 25.13
N LEU A 36 -19.16 -9.04 24.06
CA LEU A 36 -19.64 -7.66 24.16
C LEU A 36 -20.93 -7.57 24.99
N PHE A 37 -21.82 -8.53 24.80
CA PHE A 37 -23.09 -8.59 25.50
C PHE A 37 -22.92 -8.92 26.99
N MET A 38 -22.02 -9.84 27.32
CA MET A 38 -21.60 -10.12 28.70
C MET A 38 -21.06 -8.86 29.39
N LYS A 39 -20.16 -8.13 28.71
CA LYS A 39 -19.59 -6.88 29.24
C LYS A 39 -20.66 -5.83 29.50
N LYS A 40 -21.63 -5.68 28.60
CA LYS A 40 -22.73 -4.70 28.74
C LYS A 40 -23.63 -4.99 29.95
N HIS A 41 -23.87 -6.26 30.23
CA HIS A 41 -24.77 -6.69 31.30
C HIS A 41 -24.03 -7.11 32.58
N ALA A 42 -22.73 -6.82 32.68
CA ALA A 42 -21.86 -7.21 33.79
C ALA A 42 -21.99 -8.70 34.17
N LEU A 43 -22.12 -9.55 33.15
CA LEU A 43 -22.23 -11.00 33.30
C LEU A 43 -20.84 -11.64 33.24
N SER A 44 -20.59 -12.53 34.19
CA SER A 44 -19.43 -13.43 34.17
C SER A 44 -19.80 -14.76 33.50
N LEU A 45 -18.79 -15.56 33.14
CA LEU A 45 -19.03 -16.93 32.67
C LEU A 45 -19.74 -17.76 33.74
N SER A 46 -19.41 -17.55 35.02
CA SER A 46 -20.06 -18.23 36.14
C SER A 46 -21.56 -17.97 36.18
N ASP A 47 -22.03 -16.76 35.85
CA ASP A 47 -23.46 -16.44 35.79
C ASP A 47 -24.20 -17.22 34.67
N ILE A 48 -23.48 -17.53 33.59
CA ILE A 48 -24.02 -18.21 32.41
C ILE A 48 -24.14 -19.72 32.65
N TYR A 49 -23.18 -20.31 33.37
CA TYR A 49 -23.14 -21.75 33.68
C TYR A 49 -23.79 -22.09 35.04
N ALA A 50 -23.92 -21.15 35.98
CA ALA A 50 -24.61 -21.38 37.25
C ALA A 50 -26.14 -21.53 37.09
N SER A 51 -26.70 -21.06 35.97
CA SER A 51 -28.13 -21.13 35.70
C SER A 51 -28.59 -22.49 35.14
N GLU A 52 -27.70 -23.48 35.02
CA GLU A 52 -28.03 -24.83 34.52
C GLU A 52 -28.84 -25.69 35.51
N SER A 53 -29.14 -25.18 36.71
CA SER A 53 -29.92 -25.91 37.73
C SER A 53 -31.45 -25.84 37.57
N ASP A 54 -31.96 -25.02 36.65
CA ASP A 54 -33.41 -24.83 36.45
C ASP A 54 -33.80 -24.91 34.96
N MET A 55 -33.06 -25.73 34.19
CA MET A 55 -33.49 -26.08 32.84
C MET A 55 -34.65 -27.09 32.97
N PRO A 56 -35.85 -26.82 32.43
CA PRO A 56 -36.89 -27.85 32.35
C PRO A 56 -36.32 -29.07 31.61
N PRO A 57 -36.77 -30.30 31.93
CA PRO A 57 -36.22 -31.51 31.33
C PRO A 57 -36.21 -31.31 29.82
N ALA A 58 -35.00 -31.40 29.26
CA ALA A 58 -34.75 -31.27 27.84
C ALA A 58 -35.82 -32.08 27.11
N VAL A 59 -36.69 -31.36 26.39
CA VAL A 59 -37.57 -31.97 25.40
C VAL A 59 -36.63 -32.83 24.56
N GLN A 60 -36.89 -34.13 24.58
CA GLN A 60 -36.08 -35.11 23.87
C GLN A 60 -35.79 -34.56 22.48
N PRO A 61 -34.55 -34.62 21.98
CA PRO A 61 -34.27 -34.19 20.63
C PRO A 61 -35.09 -35.09 19.70
N GLU A 62 -36.22 -34.58 19.23
CA GLU A 62 -36.95 -35.11 18.09
C GLU A 62 -35.92 -35.14 16.96
N LYS A 63 -35.38 -36.34 16.73
CA LYS A 63 -34.50 -36.75 15.62
C LYS A 63 -33.86 -35.55 14.92
N GLN A 64 -32.84 -34.96 15.56
CA GLN A 64 -31.92 -34.11 14.82
C GLN A 64 -31.45 -34.95 13.63
N PRO A 65 -31.60 -34.48 12.37
CA PRO A 65 -30.96 -35.17 11.26
C PRO A 65 -29.49 -35.20 11.64
N VAL A 66 -28.95 -36.41 11.78
CA VAL A 66 -27.53 -36.66 11.99
C VAL A 66 -26.81 -35.72 11.02
N LYS A 67 -26.21 -34.64 11.55
CA LYS A 67 -25.32 -33.79 10.76
C LYS A 67 -24.16 -34.71 10.44
N TYR A 68 -24.25 -35.38 9.30
CA TYR A 68 -23.16 -36.18 8.77
C TYR A 68 -21.91 -35.30 8.82
N PRO A 69 -20.77 -35.81 9.29
CA PRO A 69 -19.51 -35.11 9.10
C PRO A 69 -19.41 -34.72 7.61
N PRO A 70 -18.94 -33.50 7.28
CA PRO A 70 -18.82 -33.09 5.88
C PRO A 70 -18.10 -34.21 5.15
N LYS A 71 -18.75 -34.73 4.10
CA LYS A 71 -18.26 -35.88 3.37
C LYS A 71 -16.81 -35.59 2.99
N PRO A 72 -15.83 -36.42 3.41
CA PRO A 72 -14.44 -36.14 3.15
C PRO A 72 -14.27 -35.97 1.64
N MET A 73 -13.80 -34.79 1.25
CA MET A 73 -13.65 -34.43 -0.14
C MET A 73 -12.80 -35.48 -0.84
N THR A 74 -13.37 -36.12 -1.86
CA THR A 74 -12.65 -37.17 -2.58
C THR A 74 -11.45 -36.57 -3.30
N ALA A 75 -10.39 -37.35 -3.53
CA ALA A 75 -9.19 -36.87 -4.21
C ALA A 75 -9.50 -36.26 -5.60
N GLU A 76 -10.51 -36.80 -6.28
CA GLU A 76 -10.99 -36.30 -7.56
C GLU A 76 -11.70 -34.94 -7.45
N GLU A 77 -12.55 -34.76 -6.43
CA GLU A 77 -13.18 -33.46 -6.14
C GLU A 77 -12.15 -32.40 -5.76
N ARG A 78 -11.13 -32.76 -4.97
CA ARG A 78 -10.04 -31.83 -4.61
C ARG A 78 -9.27 -31.34 -5.83
N HIS A 79 -8.98 -32.20 -6.81
CA HIS A 79 -8.28 -31.81 -8.03
C HIS A 79 -9.12 -30.85 -8.90
N ARG A 80 -10.43 -31.09 -8.98
CA ARG A 80 -11.37 -30.20 -9.69
C ARG A 80 -11.49 -28.84 -9.00
N GLU A 81 -11.56 -28.82 -7.67
CA GLU A 81 -11.62 -27.58 -6.90
C GLU A 81 -10.32 -26.79 -6.98
N MET A 82 -9.16 -27.45 -6.87
CA MET A 82 -7.85 -26.82 -7.07
C MET A 82 -7.72 -26.21 -8.47
N GLY A 83 -8.22 -26.89 -9.51
CA GLY A 83 -8.26 -26.34 -10.87
C GLY A 83 -9.12 -25.08 -10.97
N ARG A 84 -10.29 -25.06 -10.34
CA ARG A 84 -11.16 -23.87 -10.28
C ARG A 84 -10.53 -22.74 -9.48
N GLN A 85 -9.93 -23.04 -8.34
CA GLN A 85 -9.27 -22.05 -7.49
C GLN A 85 -8.07 -21.43 -8.20
N LYS A 86 -7.26 -22.24 -8.90
CA LYS A 86 -6.14 -21.76 -9.70
C LYS A 86 -6.60 -20.82 -10.81
N GLN A 87 -7.71 -21.13 -11.49
CA GLN A 87 -8.29 -20.24 -12.50
C GLN A 87 -8.78 -18.92 -11.89
N GLN A 88 -9.42 -18.96 -10.72
CA GLN A 88 -9.85 -17.75 -10.02
C GLN A 88 -8.66 -16.90 -9.57
N GLU A 89 -7.60 -17.51 -9.06
CA GLU A 89 -6.38 -16.82 -8.64
C GLU A 89 -5.68 -16.16 -9.84
N GLU A 90 -5.59 -16.87 -10.97
CA GLU A 90 -5.02 -16.32 -12.20
C GLU A 90 -5.84 -15.12 -12.73
N GLN A 91 -7.17 -15.21 -12.67
CA GLN A 91 -8.04 -14.07 -13.01
C GLN A 91 -7.82 -12.88 -12.07
N ARG A 92 -7.75 -13.12 -10.75
CA ARG A 92 -7.48 -12.08 -9.76
C ARG A 92 -6.12 -11.42 -9.97
N LEU A 93 -5.09 -12.20 -10.30
CA LEU A 93 -3.76 -11.69 -10.57
C LEU A 93 -3.74 -10.81 -11.82
N ARG A 94 -4.48 -11.22 -12.86
CA ARG A 94 -4.62 -10.45 -14.10
C ARG A 94 -5.35 -9.12 -13.88
N GLU A 95 -6.44 -9.13 -13.10
CA GLU A 95 -7.14 -7.91 -12.70
C GLU A 95 -6.25 -6.96 -11.90
N LEU A 96 -5.47 -7.50 -10.95
CA LEU A 96 -4.55 -6.70 -10.16
C LEU A 96 -3.46 -6.07 -11.02
N GLN A 97 -2.90 -6.83 -11.97
CA GLN A 97 -1.93 -6.31 -12.92
C GLN A 97 -2.54 -5.21 -13.81
N ALA A 98 -3.77 -5.39 -14.27
CA ALA A 98 -4.47 -4.38 -15.07
C ALA A 98 -4.72 -3.08 -14.28
N LEU A 99 -5.11 -3.19 -13.01
CA LEU A 99 -5.27 -2.05 -12.10
C LEU A 99 -3.96 -1.30 -11.89
N VAL A 100 -2.85 -2.01 -11.65
CA VAL A 100 -1.52 -1.39 -11.49
C VAL A 100 -1.07 -0.71 -12.78
N ALA A 101 -1.27 -1.35 -13.93
CA ALA A 101 -0.96 -0.76 -15.23
C ALA A 101 -1.79 0.52 -15.48
N GLN A 102 -3.09 0.48 -15.16
CA GLN A 102 -3.99 1.64 -15.28
C GLN A 102 -3.55 2.79 -14.35
N GLN A 103 -3.21 2.47 -13.10
CA GLN A 103 -2.74 3.48 -12.15
C GLN A 103 -1.44 4.15 -12.65
N ARG A 104 -0.48 3.35 -13.10
CA ARG A 104 0.79 3.85 -13.66
C ARG A 104 0.57 4.75 -14.87
N GLN A 105 -0.38 4.39 -15.74
CA GLN A 105 -0.72 5.19 -16.91
C GLN A 105 -1.33 6.54 -16.52
N ARG A 106 -2.22 6.57 -15.52
CA ARG A 106 -2.76 7.83 -14.95
C ARG A 106 -1.67 8.70 -14.33
N GLU A 107 -0.70 8.11 -13.64
CA GLU A 107 0.42 8.85 -13.08
C GLU A 107 1.30 9.48 -14.15
N LEU A 108 1.61 8.72 -15.21
CA LEU A 108 2.34 9.24 -16.38
C LEU A 108 1.58 10.38 -17.06
N GLN A 109 0.26 10.25 -17.19
CA GLN A 109 -0.58 11.31 -17.77
C GLN A 109 -0.53 12.58 -16.91
N ARG A 110 -0.72 12.46 -15.59
CA ARG A 110 -0.60 13.59 -14.66
C ARG A 110 0.79 14.22 -14.68
N GLN A 111 1.85 13.42 -14.82
CA GLN A 111 3.21 13.93 -14.93
C GLN A 111 3.41 14.74 -16.22
N ARG A 112 2.87 14.27 -17.36
CA ARG A 112 2.89 15.02 -18.61
C ARG A 112 2.10 16.32 -18.52
N GLU A 113 0.93 16.30 -17.90
CA GLU A 113 0.12 17.51 -17.68
C GLU A 113 0.86 18.53 -16.81
N GLN A 114 1.52 18.09 -15.73
CA GLN A 114 2.36 18.99 -14.91
C GLN A 114 3.54 19.57 -15.69
N GLN A 115 4.17 18.78 -16.56
CA GLN A 115 5.23 19.29 -17.43
C GLN A 115 4.70 20.33 -18.43
N ALA A 116 3.55 20.07 -19.05
CA ALA A 116 2.91 21.01 -19.97
C ALA A 116 2.53 22.32 -19.27
N LEU A 117 1.99 22.25 -18.06
CA LEU A 117 1.69 23.44 -17.24
C LEU A 117 2.94 24.24 -16.90
N ARG A 118 4.04 23.58 -16.51
CA ARG A 118 5.32 24.25 -16.24
C ARG A 118 5.90 24.90 -17.49
N GLU A 119 5.76 24.28 -18.66
CA GLU A 119 6.20 24.88 -19.92
C GLU A 119 5.36 26.12 -20.26
N LEU A 120 4.03 26.05 -20.09
CA LEU A 120 3.15 27.20 -20.27
C LEU A 120 3.49 28.34 -19.31
N GLU A 121 3.75 28.04 -18.04
CA GLU A 121 4.18 29.03 -17.05
C GLU A 121 5.49 29.70 -17.47
N LYS A 122 6.49 28.93 -17.92
CA LYS A 122 7.74 29.48 -18.46
C LYS A 122 7.50 30.37 -19.67
N ARG A 123 6.66 29.95 -20.63
CA ARG A 123 6.32 30.76 -21.81
C ARG A 123 5.61 32.06 -21.43
N GLN A 124 4.72 32.03 -20.43
CA GLN A 124 4.08 33.23 -19.90
C GLN A 124 5.08 34.15 -19.21
N ALA A 125 6.01 33.61 -18.41
CA ALA A 125 7.06 34.39 -17.78
C ALA A 125 7.95 35.08 -18.82
N ILE A 126 8.36 34.39 -19.88
CA ILE A 126 9.13 34.96 -20.99
C ILE A 126 8.34 36.05 -21.72
N LYS A 127 7.04 35.83 -22.00
CA LYS A 127 6.19 36.86 -22.61
C LYS A 127 6.07 38.11 -21.73
N LYS A 128 5.91 37.95 -20.40
CA LYS A 128 5.89 39.08 -19.46
C LYS A 128 7.22 39.83 -19.44
N GLN A 129 8.34 39.10 -19.46
CA GLN A 129 9.68 39.70 -19.48
C GLN A 129 9.94 40.47 -20.78
N GLN A 130 9.51 39.96 -21.93
CA GLN A 130 9.58 40.70 -23.20
C GLN A 130 8.68 41.93 -23.23
N GLN A 131 7.51 41.89 -22.59
CA GLN A 131 6.63 43.07 -22.46
C GLN A 131 7.17 44.13 -21.50
N GLN A 132 8.09 43.79 -20.60
CA GLN A 132 8.76 44.75 -19.71
C GLN A 132 10.05 45.34 -20.32
N MET A 133 10.58 44.78 -21.42
CA MET A 133 11.76 45.30 -22.13
C MET A 133 11.55 46.46 -23.15
N PRO A 134 10.38 47.06 -23.41
CA PRO A 134 10.32 48.21 -24.33
C PRO A 134 10.75 49.57 -23.76
N GLN A 135 11.16 49.73 -22.50
CA GLN A 135 11.40 51.08 -21.93
C GLN A 135 12.76 51.39 -21.30
N GLU A 136 13.73 50.48 -21.31
CA GLU A 136 15.09 50.77 -20.78
C GLU A 136 16.17 50.98 -21.86
N GLN A 137 15.80 51.14 -23.13
CA GLN A 137 16.74 51.36 -24.23
C GLN A 137 16.54 52.70 -24.98
N GLU A 138 15.94 53.70 -24.33
CA GLU A 138 15.81 55.09 -24.87
C GLU A 138 16.55 56.12 -24.00
N ASN A 139 17.61 55.74 -23.30
CA ASN A 139 18.43 56.69 -22.54
C ASN A 139 19.89 56.25 -22.36
N GLN A 140 20.57 55.97 -23.48
CA GLN A 140 22.02 55.88 -23.49
C GLN A 140 22.59 56.77 -24.60
N PRO A 141 23.47 57.74 -24.29
CA PRO A 141 24.11 58.54 -25.30
C PRO A 141 25.19 57.70 -26.02
N ASP A 142 25.25 57.90 -27.34
CA ASP A 142 26.27 57.43 -28.28
C ASP A 142 27.71 57.48 -27.73
N PRO A 143 28.53 56.45 -27.98
CA PRO A 143 29.95 56.61 -28.16
C PRO A 143 30.34 56.31 -29.60
N VAL A 144 30.44 57.40 -30.38
CA VAL A 144 31.52 57.71 -31.33
C VAL A 144 32.32 56.53 -31.89
N ARG A 145 32.02 56.19 -33.16
CA ARG A 145 32.94 55.98 -34.29
C ARG A 145 34.17 55.06 -34.08
N SER A 146 34.19 53.94 -34.80
CA SER A 146 35.31 53.52 -35.67
C SER A 146 34.88 52.36 -36.59
N GLU A 147 34.69 52.62 -37.88
CA GLU A 147 34.76 51.60 -38.95
C GLU A 147 36.24 51.16 -39.14
N PRO A 148 36.50 49.99 -39.73
CA PRO A 148 36.51 49.89 -41.19
C PRO A 148 35.77 48.67 -41.74
N GLU A 149 35.02 48.93 -42.80
CA GLU A 149 34.42 48.01 -43.76
C GLU A 149 35.51 47.39 -44.66
N ILE A 150 35.65 46.05 -44.71
CA ILE A 150 36.23 45.33 -45.88
C ILE A 150 35.56 43.94 -46.05
N SER A 151 34.63 43.88 -46.99
CA SER A 151 34.51 42.89 -48.08
C SER A 151 34.25 41.38 -47.80
N ALA A 152 33.05 40.97 -48.21
CA ALA A 152 32.75 39.86 -49.12
C ALA A 152 32.78 38.38 -48.63
N GLN A 153 31.55 37.84 -48.56
CA GLN A 153 31.07 36.53 -49.05
C GLN A 153 30.89 35.32 -48.10
N PRO A 154 29.87 34.46 -48.38
CA PRO A 154 29.19 33.60 -47.41
C PRO A 154 29.51 32.11 -47.59
N VAL A 155 29.60 31.31 -46.51
CA VAL A 155 29.60 29.84 -46.62
C VAL A 155 28.83 29.20 -45.46
N LEU A 156 27.82 28.42 -45.82
CA LEU A 156 27.15 27.38 -45.03
C LEU A 156 27.44 26.03 -45.74
N PRO A 157 27.13 24.87 -45.14
CA PRO A 157 27.96 23.94 -44.36
C PRO A 157 28.49 22.71 -45.16
N GLN A 158 29.47 21.95 -44.62
CA GLN A 158 29.50 20.47 -44.58
C GLN A 158 30.86 19.86 -44.10
N GLN A 159 30.76 18.85 -43.23
CA GLN A 159 31.76 17.80 -42.89
C GLN A 159 32.02 16.86 -44.10
N PRO A 160 33.10 16.01 -44.21
CA PRO A 160 33.27 14.80 -43.35
C PRO A 160 34.67 14.10 -43.25
N VAL A 161 34.67 12.98 -42.49
CA VAL A 161 35.54 11.76 -42.45
C VAL A 161 36.98 11.80 -41.90
N THR A 162 37.23 11.01 -40.84
CA THR A 162 38.20 9.87 -40.91
C THR A 162 37.75 8.74 -39.99
N ALA A 163 37.65 7.53 -40.53
CA ALA A 163 37.50 6.27 -39.79
C ALA A 163 38.65 5.33 -40.20
N GLN A 164 39.24 4.66 -39.21
CA GLN A 164 39.72 3.27 -39.19
C GLN A 164 41.07 3.12 -38.48
N GLN A 165 41.04 2.47 -37.33
CA GLN A 165 41.93 1.35 -37.02
C GLN A 165 41.28 0.47 -35.93
N ALA A 166 41.13 -0.81 -36.26
CA ALA A 166 40.85 -1.93 -35.36
C ALA A 166 41.81 -3.05 -35.80
N PRO A 167 42.01 -4.17 -35.05
CA PRO A 167 41.40 -4.55 -33.77
C PRO A 167 42.45 -4.96 -32.71
N ASP A 168 42.12 -4.86 -31.41
CA ASP A 168 42.78 -5.72 -30.41
C ASP A 168 41.72 -6.47 -29.60
N PHE A 169 41.89 -7.78 -29.56
CA PHE A 169 41.02 -8.72 -28.91
C PHE A 169 41.39 -8.75 -27.42
N SER A 170 40.59 -8.12 -26.57
CA SER A 170 40.49 -8.50 -25.15
C SER A 170 39.08 -8.21 -24.65
N ARG A 171 38.26 -9.25 -24.81
CA ARG A 171 36.91 -9.37 -24.30
C ARG A 171 37.01 -9.72 -22.82
N ASP A 172 36.97 -8.72 -21.96
CA ASP A 172 36.61 -8.92 -20.55
C ASP A 172 35.25 -8.26 -20.32
N THR A 173 34.23 -9.10 -20.26
CA THR A 173 32.83 -8.72 -20.09
C THR A 173 32.53 -8.51 -18.61
N THR A 174 32.61 -7.27 -18.13
CA THR A 174 31.89 -6.84 -16.92
C THR A 174 31.29 -5.44 -17.12
N PRO A 175 29.96 -5.27 -17.01
CA PRO A 175 29.37 -3.93 -16.96
C PRO A 175 29.69 -3.28 -15.59
N PRO A 176 29.82 -1.94 -15.51
CA PRO A 176 30.13 -1.26 -14.25
C PRO A 176 28.96 -1.38 -13.27
N GLU A 177 28.99 -2.43 -12.43
CA GLU A 177 28.02 -2.72 -11.36
C GLU A 177 28.05 -1.71 -10.19
N SER A 178 28.98 -0.75 -10.20
CA SER A 178 29.22 0.14 -9.06
C SER A 178 28.15 1.23 -8.89
N GLY A 179 27.50 1.67 -9.97
CA GLY A 179 26.50 2.74 -9.91
C GLY A 179 25.14 2.31 -9.34
N MET A 180 24.63 1.14 -9.77
CA MET A 180 23.32 0.64 -9.32
C MET A 180 23.38 0.06 -7.91
N ARG A 181 24.47 -0.62 -7.52
CA ARG A 181 24.63 -1.14 -6.15
C ARG A 181 24.68 -0.03 -5.11
N GLN A 182 25.39 1.06 -5.38
CA GLN A 182 25.42 2.25 -4.50
C GLN A 182 24.03 2.86 -4.32
N LEU A 183 23.22 2.95 -5.38
CA LEU A 183 21.87 3.51 -5.31
C LEU A 183 20.89 2.62 -4.52
N ILE A 184 21.01 1.30 -4.68
CA ILE A 184 20.20 0.31 -3.95
C ILE A 184 20.57 0.29 -2.46
N ILE A 185 21.87 0.29 -2.14
CA ILE A 185 22.37 0.32 -0.75
C ILE A 185 21.95 1.62 -0.06
N SER A 186 22.03 2.76 -0.74
CA SER A 186 21.63 4.06 -0.19
C SER A 186 20.11 4.16 0.05
N LYS A 187 19.29 3.58 -0.84
CA LYS A 187 17.82 3.48 -0.62
C LYS A 187 17.45 2.54 0.53
N MET A 188 18.14 1.40 0.69
CA MET A 188 17.85 0.46 1.78
C MET A 188 18.20 1.03 3.17
N LYS A 189 19.34 1.73 3.30
CA LYS A 189 19.69 2.41 4.56
C LYS A 189 18.67 3.46 4.97
N ASN A 190 18.15 4.22 4.01
CA ASN A 190 17.18 5.29 4.29
C ASN A 190 15.78 4.74 4.66
N ILE A 191 15.37 3.59 4.12
CA ILE A 191 14.08 2.96 4.46
C ILE A 191 14.14 2.29 5.84
N LEU A 192 15.27 1.67 6.19
CA LEU A 192 15.42 0.96 7.47
C LEU A 192 15.53 1.94 8.66
N VAL A 193 16.20 3.08 8.48
CA VAL A 193 16.29 4.11 9.53
C VAL A 193 14.96 4.85 9.68
N LYS A 194 14.28 5.21 8.59
CA LYS A 194 13.08 6.06 8.65
C LYS A 194 11.81 5.35 9.15
N ARG A 195 11.75 4.02 9.04
CA ARG A 195 10.60 3.22 9.51
C ARG A 195 10.72 2.77 10.97
N ASN A 196 11.94 2.68 11.51
CA ASN A 196 12.16 2.18 12.88
C ASN A 196 12.27 3.29 13.94
N ILE A 197 12.58 4.54 13.56
CA ILE A 197 12.58 5.70 14.48
C ILE A 197 11.27 5.83 15.28
N PRO A 198 10.06 5.80 14.68
CA PRO A 198 8.83 5.96 15.46
C PRO A 198 8.62 4.78 16.43
N LEU A 199 9.01 3.56 16.05
CA LEU A 199 8.83 2.36 16.86
C LEU A 199 9.79 2.34 18.07
N VAL A 200 11.03 2.79 17.87
CA VAL A 200 12.03 2.95 18.93
C VAL A 200 11.62 4.05 19.92
N LEU A 201 11.08 5.17 19.43
CA LEU A 201 10.55 6.24 20.30
C LEU A 201 9.37 5.76 21.15
N ILE A 202 8.42 5.03 20.55
CA ILE A 202 7.28 4.46 21.28
C ILE A 202 7.76 3.47 22.35
N ALA A 203 8.71 2.59 22.01
CA ALA A 203 9.28 1.64 22.97
C ALA A 203 10.00 2.36 24.13
N ALA A 204 10.77 3.42 23.84
CA ALA A 204 11.44 4.21 24.87
C ALA A 204 10.44 4.88 25.83
N VAL A 205 9.36 5.46 25.32
CA VAL A 205 8.31 6.08 26.15
C VAL A 205 7.61 5.04 27.02
N MET A 206 7.31 3.85 26.48
CA MET A 206 6.70 2.76 27.25
C MET A 206 7.63 2.28 28.37
N ILE A 207 8.93 2.14 28.10
CA ILE A 207 9.92 1.76 29.12
C ILE A 207 9.99 2.83 30.21
N PHE A 208 10.07 4.11 29.85
CA PHE A 208 10.04 5.21 30.82
C PHE A 208 8.77 5.21 31.66
N PHE A 209 7.61 4.93 31.06
CA PHE A 209 6.34 4.88 31.76
C PHE A 209 6.27 3.72 32.76
N VAL A 210 6.79 2.54 32.39
CA VAL A 210 6.90 1.39 33.29
C VAL A 210 7.86 1.70 34.45
N ILE A 211 9.03 2.28 34.17
CA ILE A 211 9.98 2.69 35.22
C ILE A 211 9.35 3.73 36.14
N TYR A 212 8.63 4.71 35.58
CA TYR A 212 7.95 5.75 36.35
C TYR A 212 6.90 5.17 37.29
N ILE A 213 6.06 4.24 36.82
CA ILE A 213 5.08 3.57 37.67
C ILE A 213 5.76 2.76 38.78
N VAL A 214 6.84 2.05 38.47
CA VAL A 214 7.52 1.18 39.43
C VAL A 214 8.33 1.96 40.48
N TYR A 215 8.85 3.14 40.14
CA TYR A 215 9.73 3.93 41.03
C TYR A 215 9.03 5.13 41.70
N LEU A 216 7.88 5.59 41.21
CA LEU A 216 7.11 6.69 41.84
C LEU A 216 5.78 6.25 42.48
N GLN A 217 5.49 4.94 42.55
CA GLN A 217 4.58 4.36 43.54
C GLN A 217 5.36 4.00 44.81
#